data_AF-A0A0B7B882-F1
#
_entry.id   AF-A0A0B7B882-F1
#
_cell.length_a   1.000
_cell.length_b   1.000
_cell.length_c   1.000
_cell.angle_alpha   90.00
_cell.angle_beta   90.00
_cell.angle_gamma   90.00
#
_symmetry.space_group_name_H-M   'P 1'
#
loop_
_entity.id
_entity.type
_entity.pdbx_description
1 polymer ?
#
loop_
_entity_poly.entity_id
_entity_poly.type
_entity_poly.pdbx_seq_one_letter_code
_entity_poly.pdbx_strand_id
1 'polypeptide(L)' 'PQIEVTFDIDANGIVNVSARDKGTGKEQQIVIQSSGGLSKDDIENMVRNAEIHAAEDKKKKDLIEILNQADGIIH' A
#
# COMPACT_ATOMS: atom_id res chain seq x y z
N PRO A 1 0.42 -27.24 29.77
CA PRO A 1 0.27 -26.65 28.42
C PRO A 1 1.56 -25.96 28.00
N GLN A 2 2.17 -26.39 26.91
CA GLN A 2 3.37 -25.77 26.33
C GLN A 2 2.92 -25.09 25.04
N ILE A 3 2.92 -23.76 25.00
CA ILE A 3 2.52 -23.01 23.80
C ILE A 3 3.78 -22.51 23.09
N GLU A 4 3.92 -22.88 21.82
CA GLU A 4 4.91 -22.34 20.90
C GLU A 4 4.29 -21.18 20.14
N VAL A 5 4.94 -20.02 20.15
CA VAL A 5 4.50 -18.82 19.43
C VAL A 5 5.53 -18.48 18.39
N THR A 6 5.09 -18.38 17.13
CA THR A 6 5.93 -17.99 16.00
C THR A 6 5.45 -16.64 15.47
N PHE A 7 6.40 -15.75 15.20
CA PHE A 7 6.17 -14.43 14.63
C PHE A 7 6.84 -14.38 13.26
N ASP A 8 6.04 -14.31 12.20
CA ASP A 8 6.52 -14.15 10.84
C ASP A 8 6.23 -12.73 10.38
N ILE A 9 7.29 -12.00 10.01
CA ILE A 9 7.19 -10.65 9.45
C ILE A 9 7.48 -10.75 7.96
N ASP A 10 6.52 -10.32 7.12
CA ASP A 10 6.73 -10.27 5.69
C ASP A 10 7.42 -8.97 5.24
N ALA A 11 7.87 -8.92 3.98
CA ALA A 11 8.50 -7.73 3.40
C ALA A 11 7.54 -6.52 3.27
N ASN A 12 6.23 -6.73 3.44
CA ASN A 12 5.20 -5.69 3.41
C ASN A 12 4.89 -5.16 4.82
N GLY A 13 5.52 -5.69 5.87
CA GLY A 13 5.28 -5.30 7.26
C GLY A 13 4.02 -5.91 7.89
N ILE A 14 3.44 -6.96 7.29
CA ILE A 14 2.36 -7.75 7.88
C ILE A 14 2.98 -8.75 8.86
N VAL A 15 2.49 -8.74 10.10
CA VAL A 15 2.94 -9.64 11.16
C VAL A 15 1.94 -10.78 11.28
N ASN A 16 2.38 -11.98 10.93
CA ASN A 16 1.60 -13.20 11.13
C ASN A 16 2.04 -13.83 12.45
N VAL A 17 1.11 -13.95 13.40
CA VAL A 17 1.35 -14.58 14.69
C VAL A 17 0.66 -15.94 14.68
N SER A 18 1.42 -17.02 14.84
CA SER A 18 0.86 -18.37 15.01
C SER A 18 1.20 -18.90 16.39
N ALA A 19 0.24 -19.53 17.04
CA ALA A 19 0.39 -20.15 18.35
C ALA A 19 -0.05 -21.61 18.28
N ARG A 20 0.81 -22.53 18.71
CA ARG A 20 0.57 -23.97 18.74
C ARG A 20 0.75 -24.53 20.15
N ASP A 21 -0.26 -25.19 20.68
CA ASP A 21 -0.11 -25.96 21.93
C ASP A 21 0.52 -27.32 21.64
N LYS A 22 1.75 -27.55 22.11
CA LYS A 22 2.51 -28.79 21.91
C LYS A 22 1.87 -30.00 22.57
N GLY A 23 1.05 -29.81 23.60
CA GLY A 23 0.39 -30.93 24.31
C GLY A 23 -0.86 -31.45 23.60
N THR A 24 -1.59 -30.57 22.92
CA THR A 24 -2.87 -30.91 22.26
C THR A 24 -2.82 -30.86 20.74
N GLY A 25 -1.76 -30.31 20.16
CA GLY A 25 -1.62 -30.09 18.72
C GLY A 25 -2.55 -29.00 18.16
N LYS A 26 -3.31 -28.30 19.02
CA LYS A 26 -4.21 -27.24 18.59
C LYS A 26 -3.43 -26.00 18.19
N GLU A 27 -3.80 -25.45 17.04
CA GLU A 27 -3.20 -24.24 16.46
C GLU A 27 -4.22 -23.11 16.45
N GLN A 28 -3.75 -21.89 16.70
CA GLN A 28 -4.48 -20.65 16.55
C GLN A 28 -3.58 -19.66 15.79
N GLN A 29 -4.12 -19.05 14.74
CA GLN A 29 -3.39 -18.07 13.93
C GLN A 29 -4.10 -16.72 14.03
N ILE A 30 -3.32 -15.67 14.27
CA ILE A 30 -3.76 -14.28 14.30
C ILE A 30 -2.91 -13.52 13.28
N VAL A 31 -3.55 -12.89 12.30
CA VAL A 31 -2.87 -12.02 11.36
C VAL A 31 -3.00 -10.59 11.88
N ILE A 32 -1.87 -10.00 12.29
CA ILE A 32 -1.80 -8.60 12.70
C ILE A 32 -1.34 -7.81 11.48
N GLN A 33 -2.31 -7.23 10.79
CA GLN A 33 -2.02 -6.24 9.75
C GLN A 33 -1.57 -4.96 10.45
N SER A 34 -0.42 -4.42 10.04
CA SER A 34 0.05 -3.13 10.54
C SER A 34 -1.02 -2.08 10.22
N SER A 35 -1.76 -1.65 11.24
CA SER A 35 -2.89 -0.72 11.14
C SER A 35 -2.46 0.72 10.81
N GLY A 36 -1.21 0.92 10.39
CA GLY A 36 -0.63 2.21 10.01
C GLY A 36 -0.64 2.49 8.50
N GLY A 37 -1.15 1.57 7.68
CA GLY A 37 -1.28 1.74 6.23
C GLY A 37 -2.67 2.25 5.82
N LEU A 38 -2.78 2.69 4.56
CA LEU A 38 -4.06 2.95 3.91
C LEU A 38 -4.90 1.67 3.93
N SER A 39 -6.18 1.78 4.27
CA SER A 39 -7.10 0.64 4.16
C SER A 39 -7.25 0.24 2.69
N LYS A 40 -7.74 -0.98 2.42
CA LYS A 40 -8.04 -1.39 1.04
C LYS A 40 -8.99 -0.42 0.33
N ASP A 41 -9.97 0.10 1.07
CA ASP A 41 -10.94 1.07 0.56
C ASP A 41 -10.25 2.42 0.23
N ASP A 42 -9.30 2.85 1.06
CA ASP A 42 -8.51 4.07 0.79
C ASP A 42 -7.64 3.90 -0.45
N ILE A 43 -7.02 2.73 -0.63
CA ILE A 43 -6.21 2.41 -1.81
C ILE A 43 -7.07 2.45 -3.07
N GLU A 44 -8.24 1.81 -3.06
CA GLU A 44 -9.15 1.82 -4.21
C GLU A 44 -9.66 3.24 -4.55
N ASN A 45 -9.97 4.03 -3.53
CA ASN A 45 -10.39 5.42 -3.72
C ASN A 45 -9.24 6.28 -4.29
N MET A 46 -8.01 6.08 -3.84
CA MET A 46 -6.84 6.77 -4.40
C MET A 46 -6.59 6.40 -5.87
N VAL A 47 -6.72 5.12 -6.23
CA VAL A 47 -6.58 4.66 -7.62
C VAL A 47 -7.66 5.30 -8.50
N ARG A 48 -8.93 5.27 -8.06
CA ARG A 48 -10.03 5.87 -8.82
C ARG A 48 -9.85 7.39 -9.00
N ASN A 49 -9.43 8.09 -7.95
CA ASN A 49 -9.17 9.53 -8.05
C ASN A 49 -8.00 9.83 -9.01
N ALA A 50 -6.93 9.03 -8.97
CA ALA A 50 -5.81 9.17 -9.89
C ALA A 50 -6.25 8.97 -11.36
N GLU A 51 -7.11 7.98 -11.64
CA GLU A 51 -7.66 7.76 -12.98
C GLU A 51 -8.53 8.92 -13.46
N ILE A 52 -9.38 9.47 -12.59
CA ILE A 52 -10.25 10.61 -12.92
C ILE A 52 -9.42 11.86 -13.24
N HIS A 53 -8.38 12.14 -12.44
CA HIS A 53 -7.55 13.32 -12.61
C HIS A 53 -6.44 13.16 -13.65
N ALA A 54 -6.11 11.93 -14.09
CA ALA A 54 -5.07 11.68 -15.09
C ALA A 54 -5.25 12.48 -16.38
N ALA A 55 -6.50 12.65 -16.86
CA ALA A 55 -6.78 13.41 -18.06
C ALA A 55 -6.59 14.93 -17.87
N GLU A 56 -6.90 15.45 -16.68
CA GLU A 56 -6.71 16.86 -16.33
C GLU A 56 -5.23 17.18 -16.11
N ASP A 57 -4.52 16.31 -15.40
CA ASP A 57 -3.10 16.42 -15.15
C ASP A 57 -2.29 16.34 -16.46
N LYS A 58 -2.71 15.48 -17.39
CA LYS A 58 -2.11 15.42 -18.73
C LYS A 58 -2.25 16.74 -19.47
N LYS A 59 -3.45 17.35 -19.48
CA LYS A 59 -3.67 18.66 -20.13
C LYS A 59 -2.83 19.76 -19.50
N LYS A 60 -2.75 19.79 -18.16
CA LYS A 60 -1.91 20.77 -17.45
C LYS A 60 -0.44 20.59 -17.78
N LYS A 61 0.03 19.33 -17.82
CA LYS A 61 1.40 19.00 -18.18
C LYS A 61 1.72 19.43 -19.61
N ASP A 62 0.85 19.11 -20.57
CA ASP A 62 1.04 19.48 -21.99
C ASP A 62 1.10 21.01 -22.15
N LEU A 63 0.25 21.76 -21.41
CA LEU A 63 0.28 23.22 -21.42
C LEU A 63 1.61 23.78 -20.89
N ILE A 64 2.08 23.25 -19.76
CA ILE A 64 3.36 23.68 -19.16
C ILE A 64 4.53 23.31 -20.08
N GLU A 65 4.49 22.16 -20.73
CA GLU A 65 5.52 21.72 -21.66
C GLU A 65 5.61 22.64 -22.88
N ILE A 66 4.46 23.05 -23.44
CA ILE A 66 4.41 24.02 -24.54
C ILE A 66 4.95 25.39 -24.11
N LEU A 67 4.58 25.87 -22.90
CA LEU A 67 5.10 27.13 -22.36
C LEU A 67 6.62 27.08 -22.18
N ASN A 68 7.14 26.01 -21.59
CA ASN A 68 8.58 25.82 -21.41
C ASN A 68 9.33 25.71 -22.75
N GLN A 69 8.74 25.05 -23.74
CA GLN A 69 9.30 25.00 -25.09
C GLN A 69 9.33 26.39 -25.75
N ALA A 70 8.26 27.17 -25.60
CA ALA A 70 8.19 28.53 -26.14
C ALA A 70 9.21 29.45 -25.46
N ASP A 71 9.33 29.41 -24.13
CA ASP A 71 10.33 30.18 -23.39
C ASP A 71 11.76 29.78 -23.75
N GLY A 72 12.01 28.48 -23.98
CA GLY A 72 13.30 27.97 -24.44
C GLY A 72 13.68 28.32 -25.88
N ILE A 73 12.72 28.73 -26.72
CA ILE A 73 12.98 29.23 -28.09
C ILE A 73 13.24 30.75 -28.09
N ILE A 74 12.69 31.47 -27.11
CA ILE A 74 12.85 32.93 -26.97
C ILE A 74 14.19 33.29 -26.28
N HIS A 75 14.77 32.37 -25.49
CA HIS A 75 16.08 32.53 -24.86
C HIS A 75 17.22 32.07 -25.77
#